data_AF-A0A9E5N651-F1
#
_entry.id   AF-A0A9E5N651-F1
#
_cell.length_a   1.000
_cell.length_b   1.000
_cell.length_c   1.000
_cell.angle_alpha   90.00
_cell.angle_beta   90.00
_cell.angle_gamma   90.00
#
_symmetry.space_group_name_H-M   'P 1'
#
loop_
_entity.id
_entity.type
_entity.pdbx_description
1 polymer ?
#
loop_
_entity_poly.entity_id
_entity_poly.type
_entity_poly.pdbx_seq_one_letter_code
_entity_poly.pdbx_strand_id
1 'polypeptide(L)'
;MLPVRLSLHNFMSYGEPAEEVDFRNFRLACVSGSNGEGKSALLDAITWALWGVARGTDLAGRGGEDLIRLGADEAKVVFEFEVEESLWQVTRSRRRGKTGMSLSLARRDNGAWQDSSGATATLTQQLIRSLLGLDYQTFINSAFLLQGRADEFARQSASDRKEIL
;
A
#
# COMPACT_ATOMS: atom_id res chain seq x y z
N MET A 1 2.70 -11.51 6.02
CA MET A 1 1.51 -10.81 5.53
C MET A 1 1.01 -11.51 4.26
N LEU A 2 -0.28 -11.83 4.19
CA LEU A 2 -0.93 -12.42 3.01
C LEU A 2 -2.01 -11.47 2.48
N PRO A 3 -1.94 -11.00 1.21
CA PRO A 3 -2.96 -10.10 0.66
C PRO A 3 -4.30 -10.82 0.50
N VAL A 4 -5.40 -10.13 0.83
CA VAL A 4 -6.76 -10.66 0.72
C VAL A 4 -7.58 -9.88 -0.31
N ARG A 5 -7.66 -8.56 -0.16
CA ARG A 5 -8.43 -7.69 -1.06
C ARG A 5 -7.77 -6.33 -1.21
N LEU A 6 -7.80 -5.78 -2.42
CA LEU A 6 -7.43 -4.40 -2.69
C LEU A 6 -8.61 -3.71 -3.39
N SER A 7 -8.99 -2.53 -2.92
CA SER A 7 -10.01 -1.68 -3.54
C SER A 7 -9.40 -0.31 -3.82
N LEU A 8 -9.54 0.16 -5.06
CA LEU A 8 -8.97 1.41 -5.56
C LEU A 8 -10.09 2.35 -6.02
N HIS A 9 -10.15 3.53 -5.44
CA HIS A 9 -11.09 4.58 -5.84
C HIS A 9 -10.30 5.83 -6.22
N ASN A 10 -10.46 6.26 -7.48
CA ASN A 10 -9.79 7.46 -8.03
C ASN A 10 -8.27 7.50 -7.78
N PHE A 11 -7.62 6.34 -7.76
CA PHE A 11 -6.18 6.20 -7.56
C PHE A 11 -5.45 6.07 -8.90
N MET A 12 -4.71 7.11 -9.30
CA MET A 12 -4.02 7.20 -10.59
C MET A 12 -4.95 6.85 -11.78
N SER A 13 -4.67 5.75 -12.49
CA SER A 13 -5.44 5.28 -13.64
C SER A 13 -6.77 4.61 -13.28
N TYR A 14 -6.98 4.23 -12.02
CA TYR A 14 -8.21 3.61 -11.51
C TYR A 14 -9.22 4.69 -11.15
N GLY A 15 -10.44 4.58 -11.70
CA GLY A 15 -11.48 5.61 -11.62
C GLY A 15 -12.69 5.21 -10.78
N GLU A 16 -13.87 5.53 -11.31
CA GLU A 16 -15.16 5.12 -10.76
C GLU A 16 -15.90 4.21 -11.74
N PRO A 17 -16.62 3.18 -11.25
CA PRO A 17 -16.71 2.73 -9.86
C PRO A 17 -15.37 2.21 -9.33
N ALA A 18 -15.24 2.06 -8.01
CA ALA A 18 -14.02 1.53 -7.41
C ALA A 18 -13.71 0.13 -7.95
N GLU A 19 -12.47 -0.07 -8.37
CA GLU A 19 -12.00 -1.34 -8.89
C GLU A 19 -11.42 -2.20 -7.76
N GLU A 20 -11.68 -3.50 -7.83
CA GLU A 20 -11.34 -4.42 -6.75
C GLU A 20 -10.60 -5.65 -7.26
N VAL A 21 -9.58 -6.05 -6.50
CA VAL A 21 -8.84 -7.29 -6.70
C VAL A 21 -8.99 -8.13 -5.45
N ASP A 22 -9.62 -9.29 -5.60
CA ASP A 22 -9.66 -10.33 -4.56
C ASP A 22 -8.54 -11.34 -4.83
N PHE A 23 -7.49 -11.26 -4.01
CA PHE A 23 -6.29 -12.08 -4.14
C PHE A 23 -6.54 -13.55 -3.79
N ARG A 24 -7.65 -13.87 -3.13
CA ARG A 24 -7.99 -15.27 -2.79
C ARG A 24 -8.38 -16.08 -4.02
N ASN A 25 -8.74 -15.40 -5.11
CA ASN A 25 -9.16 -16.04 -6.36
C ASN A 25 -8.00 -16.64 -7.17
N PHE A 26 -6.75 -16.36 -6.82
CA PHE A 26 -5.58 -16.86 -7.53
C PHE A 26 -4.37 -17.05 -6.62
N ARG A 27 -3.53 -18.02 -6.95
CA ARG A 27 -2.21 -18.21 -6.30
C ARG A 27 -1.07 -17.59 -7.08
N LEU A 28 -1.27 -17.45 -8.40
CA LEU A 28 -0.34 -16.85 -9.34
C LEU A 28 -1.17 -16.09 -10.38
N ALA A 29 -0.78 -14.85 -10.65
CA ALA A 29 -1.40 -14.02 -11.67
C ALA A 29 -0.32 -13.33 -12.51
N CYS A 30 -0.64 -13.10 -13.78
CA CYS A 30 0.15 -12.25 -14.66
C CYS A 30 -0.65 -10.99 -14.95
N VAL A 31 -0.11 -9.83 -14.54
CA VAL A 31 -0.71 -8.53 -14.87
C VAL A 31 -0.06 -8.05 -16.16
N SER A 32 -0.83 -8.03 -17.25
CA SER A 32 -0.36 -7.65 -18.59
C SER A 32 -1.24 -6.56 -19.20
N GLY A 33 -0.67 -5.80 -20.14
CA GLY A 33 -1.32 -4.63 -20.75
C GLY A 33 -0.30 -3.62 -21.23
N SER A 34 -0.75 -2.61 -21.97
CA SER A 34 0.09 -1.54 -22.50
C SER A 34 0.63 -0.61 -21.41
N ASN A 35 1.65 0.18 -21.72
CA ASN A 35 2.12 1.23 -20.81
C ASN A 35 1.01 2.26 -20.58
N GLY A 36 0.78 2.64 -19.32
CA GLY A 36 -0.32 3.54 -18.93
C GLY A 36 -1.58 2.83 -18.43
N GLU A 37 -1.74 1.53 -18.64
CA GLU A 37 -2.93 0.74 -18.24
C GLU A 37 -2.98 0.39 -16.73
N GLY A 38 -2.34 1.17 -15.87
CA GLY A 38 -2.47 1.00 -14.42
C GLY A 38 -1.79 -0.21 -13.77
N LYS A 39 -0.99 -0.99 -14.51
CA LYS A 39 -0.26 -2.14 -13.96
C LYS A 39 0.62 -1.78 -12.76
N SER A 40 1.46 -0.75 -12.90
CA SER A 40 2.28 -0.26 -11.79
C SER A 40 1.44 0.40 -10.71
N ALA A 41 0.36 1.10 -11.08
CA ALA A 41 -0.53 1.76 -10.14
C ALA A 41 -1.20 0.77 -9.17
N LEU A 42 -1.46 -0.46 -9.62
CA LEU A 42 -1.97 -1.52 -8.75
C LEU A 42 -1.01 -1.83 -7.60
N LEU A 43 0.28 -1.86 -7.90
CA LEU A 43 1.34 -2.19 -6.94
C LEU A 43 1.67 -0.98 -6.07
N ASP A 44 1.72 0.21 -6.68
CA ASP A 44 1.86 1.49 -5.97
C ASP A 44 0.73 1.68 -4.95
N ALA A 45 -0.49 1.18 -5.21
CA ALA A 45 -1.60 1.26 -4.27
C ALA A 45 -1.36 0.46 -2.98
N ILE A 46 -0.75 -0.72 -3.09
CA ILE A 46 -0.44 -1.57 -1.92
C ILE A 46 0.62 -0.87 -1.06
N THR A 47 1.72 -0.41 -1.68
CA THR A 47 2.78 0.26 -0.92
C THR A 47 2.30 1.58 -0.33
N TRP A 48 1.46 2.31 -1.06
CA TRP A 48 0.84 3.53 -0.57
C TRP A 48 -0.05 3.25 0.62
N ALA A 49 -0.96 2.26 0.55
CA ALA A 49 -1.85 1.93 1.64
C ALA A 49 -1.07 1.63 2.93
N LEU A 50 -0.05 0.77 2.85
CA LEU A 50 0.70 0.29 4.01
C LEU A 50 1.67 1.32 4.59
N TRP A 51 2.48 1.98 3.76
CA TRP A 51 3.56 2.86 4.24
C TRP A 51 3.38 4.34 3.89
N GLY A 52 2.37 4.68 3.10
CA GLY A 52 2.22 6.02 2.54
C GLY A 52 3.22 6.33 1.43
N VAL A 53 3.96 5.32 0.96
CA VAL A 53 5.04 5.47 -0.02
C VAL A 53 4.62 4.85 -1.34
N ALA A 54 4.69 5.66 -2.40
CA ALA A 54 4.43 5.31 -3.78
C ALA A 54 5.23 6.22 -4.71
N ARG A 55 5.06 6.05 -6.02
CA ARG A 55 5.56 7.01 -6.99
C ARG A 55 5.09 8.43 -6.68
N GLY A 56 6.02 9.38 -6.70
CA GLY A 56 5.72 10.80 -6.46
C GLY A 56 5.60 11.16 -4.98
N THR A 57 5.84 10.21 -4.05
CA THR A 57 6.02 10.50 -2.62
C THR A 57 7.45 10.27 -2.17
N ASP A 58 7.89 10.97 -1.13
CA ASP A 58 9.12 10.62 -0.41
C ASP A 58 8.87 9.51 0.65
N LEU A 59 9.94 9.04 1.30
CA LEU A 59 9.85 8.00 2.35
C LEU A 59 9.06 8.43 3.60
N ALA A 60 8.80 9.73 3.75
CA ALA A 60 7.94 10.26 4.81
C ALA A 60 6.47 10.39 4.35
N GLY A 61 6.15 9.98 3.12
CA GLY A 61 4.81 10.07 2.54
C GLY A 61 4.39 11.48 2.13
N ARG A 62 5.34 12.43 2.01
CA ARG A 62 5.08 13.79 1.48
C ARG A 62 5.14 13.77 -0.04
N GLY A 63 4.49 14.75 -0.68
CA GLY A 63 4.25 14.71 -2.13
C GLY A 63 3.01 13.86 -2.43
N GLY A 64 2.86 13.32 -3.64
CA GLY A 64 1.76 12.39 -3.97
C GLY A 64 0.42 13.02 -4.37
N GLU A 65 0.40 14.28 -4.83
CA GLU A 65 -0.81 14.87 -5.45
C GLU A 65 -1.21 14.14 -6.75
N ASP A 66 -0.21 13.62 -7.47
CA ASP A 66 -0.41 12.86 -8.71
C ASP A 66 -0.94 11.43 -8.48
N LEU A 67 -1.08 11.01 -7.22
CA LEU A 67 -1.79 9.78 -6.86
C LEU A 67 -3.30 9.93 -7.05
N ILE A 68 -3.81 11.17 -6.99
CA ILE A 68 -5.23 11.45 -7.24
C ILE A 68 -5.46 11.48 -8.74
N ARG A 69 -6.41 10.67 -9.21
CA ARG A 69 -6.81 10.63 -10.62
C ARG A 69 -7.09 12.04 -11.15
N LEU A 70 -6.73 12.28 -12.41
CA LEU A 70 -7.03 13.54 -13.08
C LEU A 70 -8.55 13.75 -13.15
N GLY A 71 -9.01 14.92 -12.70
CA GLY A 71 -10.45 15.24 -12.62
C GLY A 71 -11.16 14.74 -11.36
N ALA A 72 -10.46 14.05 -10.45
CA ALA A 72 -10.99 13.67 -9.14
C ALA A 72 -10.40 14.55 -8.02
N ASP A 73 -11.17 14.69 -6.93
CA ASP A 73 -10.79 15.46 -5.74
C ASP A 73 -10.25 14.59 -4.59
N GLU A 74 -10.49 13.28 -4.64
CA GLU A 74 -10.07 12.32 -3.62
C GLU A 74 -9.52 11.06 -4.27
N ALA A 75 -8.48 10.48 -3.68
CA ALA A 75 -8.09 9.10 -3.90
C ALA A 75 -8.21 8.32 -2.60
N LYS A 76 -8.68 7.07 -2.70
CA LYS A 76 -8.79 6.15 -1.57
C LYS A 76 -8.33 4.76 -1.97
N VAL A 77 -7.55 4.14 -1.11
CA VAL A 77 -7.16 2.73 -1.22
C VAL A 77 -7.56 2.03 0.07
N VAL A 78 -8.24 0.90 -0.08
CA VAL A 78 -8.55 -0.03 1.01
C VAL A 78 -7.81 -1.33 0.72
N PHE A 79 -6.95 -1.74 1.65
CA PHE A 79 -6.17 -2.96 1.52
C PHE A 79 -6.42 -3.87 2.71
N GLU A 80 -6.90 -5.07 2.43
CA GLU A 80 -7.16 -6.12 3.40
C GLU A 80 -6.09 -7.21 3.28
N PHE A 81 -5.56 -7.65 4.41
CA PHE A 81 -4.49 -8.62 4.47
C PHE A 81 -4.51 -9.39 5.79
N GLU A 82 -3.92 -10.59 5.79
CA GLU A 82 -3.78 -11.43 6.98
C GLU A 82 -2.36 -11.36 7.55
N VAL A 83 -2.27 -11.24 8.87
CA VAL A 83 -1.07 -11.35 9.69
C VAL A 83 -1.43 -12.14 10.94
N GLU A 84 -0.66 -13.19 11.26
CA GLU A 84 -0.87 -14.03 12.45
C GLU A 84 -2.34 -14.48 12.58
N GLU A 85 -2.89 -15.04 11.50
CA GLU A 85 -4.27 -15.55 11.41
C GLU A 85 -5.37 -14.49 11.66
N SER A 86 -4.99 -13.21 11.74
CA SER A 86 -5.90 -12.10 11.92
C SER A 86 -6.06 -11.33 10.63
N LEU A 87 -7.30 -11.05 10.25
CA LEU A 87 -7.62 -10.22 9.09
C LEU A 87 -7.59 -8.74 9.48
N TRP A 88 -6.80 -7.95 8.77
CA TRP A 88 -6.62 -6.52 8.97
C TRP A 88 -7.05 -5.75 7.73
N GLN A 89 -7.48 -4.51 7.92
CA GLN A 89 -7.80 -3.56 6.86
C GLN A 89 -7.10 -2.24 7.13
N VAL A 90 -6.33 -1.78 6.15
CA VAL A 90 -5.80 -0.41 6.12
C VAL A 90 -6.61 0.38 5.11
N THR A 91 -7.14 1.52 5.53
CA THR A 91 -7.74 2.50 4.64
C THR A 91 -6.89 3.76 4.64
N ARG A 92 -6.48 4.19 3.44
CA ARG A 92 -5.75 5.44 3.25
C ARG A 92 -6.45 6.29 2.22
N SER A 93 -6.64 7.57 2.52
CA SER A 93 -7.21 8.51 1.55
C SER A 93 -6.51 9.86 1.56
N ARG A 94 -6.57 10.55 0.42
CA ARG A 94 -6.03 11.89 0.23
C ARG A 94 -7.02 12.72 -0.55
N ARG A 95 -7.21 13.98 -0.14
CA ARG A 95 -8.01 14.96 -0.86
C ARG A 95 -7.17 16.12 -1.39
N ARG A 96 -7.43 16.56 -2.62
CA ARG A 96 -6.83 17.78 -3.19
C ARG A 96 -7.13 18.98 -2.31
N GLY A 97 -6.14 19.87 -2.18
CA GLY A 97 -6.28 21.12 -1.44
C GLY A 97 -6.44 20.97 0.08
N LYS A 98 -6.45 19.73 0.62
CA LYS A 98 -6.37 19.49 2.07
C LYS A 98 -4.97 19.07 2.45
N THR A 99 -4.43 19.72 3.48
CA THR A 99 -3.14 19.32 4.05
C THR A 99 -3.31 18.00 4.80
N GLY A 100 -2.60 16.98 4.35
CA GLY A 100 -2.52 15.70 5.03
C GLY A 100 -3.36 14.59 4.39
N MET A 101 -3.28 13.43 5.02
CA MET A 101 -3.78 12.16 4.52
C MET A 101 -4.53 11.48 5.65
N SER A 102 -5.67 10.87 5.34
CA SER A 102 -6.39 10.01 6.27
C SER A 102 -5.76 8.63 6.28
N LEU A 103 -5.63 8.05 7.46
CA LEU A 103 -5.15 6.70 7.67
C LEU A 103 -5.94 6.08 8.81
N SER A 104 -6.53 4.91 8.55
CA SER A 104 -7.17 4.09 9.58
C SER A 104 -6.73 2.64 9.45
N LEU A 105 -6.71 1.96 10.59
CA LEU A 105 -6.42 0.54 10.72
C LEU A 105 -7.59 -0.12 11.42
N ALA A 106 -8.09 -1.22 10.89
CA ALA A 106 -9.12 -2.02 11.54
C ALA A 106 -8.71 -3.49 11.56
N ARG A 107 -9.12 -4.21 12.61
CA ARG A 107 -8.99 -5.66 12.72
C ARG A 107 -10.37 -6.29 12.62
N ARG A 108 -10.48 -7.42 11.92
CA ARG A 108 -11.71 -8.21 11.90
C ARG A 108 -11.80 -9.01 13.20
N ASP A 109 -12.86 -8.79 13.96
CA ASP A 109 -13.19 -9.56 15.16
C ASP A 109 -14.68 -9.92 15.16
N ASN A 110 -15.00 -11.16 15.46
CA ASN A 110 -16.37 -11.71 15.46
C ASN A 110 -17.20 -11.33 14.22
N GLY A 111 -16.57 -11.32 13.05
CA GLY A 111 -17.22 -11.00 11.78
C GLY A 111 -17.43 -9.50 11.51
N ALA A 112 -17.03 -8.60 12.41
CA ALA A 112 -17.10 -7.15 12.23
C ALA A 112 -15.71 -6.51 12.18
N TRP A 113 -15.60 -5.34 11.54
CA TRP A 113 -14.38 -4.53 11.60
C TRP A 113 -14.38 -3.69 12.87
N GLN A 114 -13.34 -3.85 13.69
CA GLN A 114 -13.10 -3.07 14.89
C GLN A 114 -11.96 -2.09 14.64
N ASP A 115 -12.15 -0.82 15.00
CA ASP A 115 -11.10 0.18 14.88
C ASP A 115 -9.89 -0.24 15.74
N SER A 116 -8.72 -0.15 15.15
CA SER A 116 -7.42 -0.43 15.77
C SER A 116 -6.43 0.67 15.42
N SER A 117 -6.95 1.85 15.04
CA SER A 117 -6.16 3.03 14.74
C SER A 117 -5.52 3.59 16.01
N GLY A 118 -4.34 4.21 15.85
CA GLY A 118 -3.76 5.03 16.90
C GLY A 118 -4.49 6.37 17.00
N ALA A 119 -4.26 7.10 18.10
CA ALA A 119 -4.88 8.42 18.31
C ALA A 119 -4.54 9.46 17.22
N THR A 120 -3.50 9.21 16.43
CA THR A 120 -3.11 10.04 15.28
C THR A 120 -2.73 9.15 14.09
N ALA A 121 -2.69 9.74 12.89
CA ALA A 121 -2.19 9.05 11.70
C ALA A 121 -0.74 8.56 11.87
N THR A 122 0.10 9.34 12.58
CA THR A 122 1.48 8.93 12.89
C THR A 122 1.53 7.69 13.77
N LEU A 123 0.72 7.64 14.84
CA LEU A 123 0.64 6.47 15.71
C LEU A 123 0.05 5.26 14.96
N THR A 124 -0.96 5.49 14.12
CA THR A 124 -1.53 4.44 13.25
C THR A 124 -0.47 3.89 12.29
N GLN A 125 0.36 4.74 11.70
CA GLN A 125 1.46 4.32 10.83
C GLN A 125 2.50 3.48 11.58
N GLN A 126 2.81 3.83 12.83
CA GLN A 126 3.70 3.04 13.68
C GLN A 126 3.09 1.66 13.99
N LEU A 127 1.80 1.59 14.33
CA LEU A 127 1.10 0.32 14.54
C LEU A 127 1.15 -0.57 13.30
N ILE A 128 0.91 -0.02 12.10
CA ILE A 128 1.00 -0.77 10.85
C ILE A 128 2.43 -1.32 10.64
N ARG A 129 3.46 -0.51 10.89
CA ARG A 129 4.86 -0.96 10.76
C ARG A 129 5.19 -2.08 11.75
N SER A 130 4.79 -1.92 13.02
CA SER A 130 4.99 -2.93 14.05
C SER A 130 4.24 -4.23 13.75
N LEU A 131 3.00 -4.13 13.26
CA LEU A 131 2.19 -5.29 12.86
C LEU A 131 2.83 -6.07 11.71
N LEU A 132 3.36 -5.37 10.71
CA LEU A 132 3.98 -6.03 9.55
C LEU A 132 5.37 -6.57 9.85
N GLY A 133 6.07 -5.99 10.84
CA GLY A 133 7.48 -6.28 11.12
C GLY A 133 8.42 -5.87 9.98
N LEU A 134 7.92 -5.09 9.01
CA LEU A 134 8.60 -4.76 7.75
C LEU A 134 8.36 -3.29 7.42
N ASP A 135 9.44 -2.56 7.16
CA ASP A 135 9.35 -1.24 6.58
C ASP A 135 9.25 -1.31 5.04
N TYR A 136 9.01 -0.15 4.41
CA TYR A 136 8.89 -0.04 2.97
C TYR A 136 10.14 -0.55 2.24
N GLN A 137 11.33 -0.21 2.75
CA GLN A 137 12.59 -0.54 2.08
C GLN A 137 12.84 -2.05 2.13
N THR A 138 12.61 -2.68 3.28
CA THR A 138 12.69 -4.13 3.41
C THR A 138 11.66 -4.82 2.52
N PHE A 139 10.43 -4.29 2.42
CA PHE A 139 9.39 -4.87 1.57
C PHE A 139 9.76 -4.87 0.08
N ILE A 140 10.22 -3.73 -0.46
CA ILE A 140 10.61 -3.64 -1.88
C ILE A 140 11.89 -4.41 -2.23
N ASN A 141 12.68 -4.82 -1.24
CA ASN A 141 13.89 -5.63 -1.49
C ASN A 141 13.68 -7.13 -1.25
N SER A 142 12.61 -7.52 -0.53
CA SER A 142 12.36 -8.93 -0.16
C SER A 142 11.11 -9.53 -0.82
N ALA A 143 9.99 -8.83 -0.77
CA ALA A 143 8.68 -9.33 -1.19
C ALA A 143 8.20 -8.70 -2.50
N PHE A 144 8.79 -7.58 -2.92
CA PHE A 144 8.32 -6.81 -4.06
C PHE A 144 9.45 -6.31 -4.96
N LEU A 145 9.80 -7.10 -5.99
CA LEU A 145 10.84 -6.72 -6.94
C LEU A 145 10.35 -5.67 -7.93
N LEU A 146 10.73 -4.41 -7.70
CA LEU A 146 10.48 -3.30 -8.62
C LEU A 146 11.16 -3.55 -9.97
N GLN A 147 10.47 -3.25 -11.06
CA GLN A 147 11.01 -3.37 -12.42
C GLN A 147 12.28 -2.53 -12.57
N GLY A 148 13.38 -3.14 -13.02
CA GLY A 148 14.68 -2.48 -13.15
C GLY A 148 15.47 -2.32 -11.85
N ARG A 149 14.95 -2.84 -10.73
CA ARG A 149 15.60 -2.85 -9.41
C ARG A 149 15.71 -4.25 -8.79
N ALA A 150 15.57 -5.29 -9.61
CA ALA A 150 15.67 -6.67 -9.14
C ALA A 150 17.06 -7.00 -8.56
N ASP A 151 18.08 -6.22 -8.91
CA ASP A 151 19.45 -6.35 -8.40
C ASP A 151 19.77 -5.32 -7.30
N GLU A 152 18.81 -4.52 -6.82
CA GLU A 152 19.03 -3.52 -5.77
C GLU A 152 19.53 -4.18 -4.48
N PHE A 153 18.97 -5.33 -4.09
CA PHE A 153 19.50 -6.13 -2.96
C PHE A 153 20.92 -6.66 -3.22
N ALA A 154 21.21 -7.13 -4.43
CA ALA A 154 22.52 -7.68 -4.77
C ALA A 154 23.63 -6.61 -4.86
N ARG A 155 23.25 -5.36 -5.15
CA ARG A 155 24.14 -4.19 -5.23
C ARG A 155 24.37 -3.50 -3.88
N GLN A 156 23.58 -3.82 -2.87
CA GLN A 156 23.73 -3.24 -1.53
C GLN A 156 24.98 -3.72 -0.81
N SER A 157 25.51 -2.86 0.07
CA SER A 157 26.69 -3.19 0.85
C SER A 157 26.41 -4.34 1.84
N ALA A 158 27.46 -4.92 2.42
CA ALA A 158 27.29 -5.98 3.40
C ALA A 158 26.57 -5.51 4.68
N SER A 159 26.72 -4.23 5.07
CA SER A 159 25.99 -3.64 6.20
C SER A 159 24.52 -3.48 5.89
N ASP A 160 24.18 -2.92 4.72
CA ASP A 160 22.79 -2.63 4.36
C ASP A 160 21.99 -3.93 4.16
N ARG A 161 22.63 -4.96 3.58
CA ARG A 161 22.02 -6.30 3.49
C ARG A 161 21.72 -6.91 4.86
N LYS A 162 22.56 -6.64 5.88
CA LYS A 162 22.33 -7.14 7.25
C LYS A 162 21.18 -6.42 7.95
N GLU A 163 20.85 -5.18 7.56
CA GLU A 163 19.69 -4.47 8.10
C GLU A 163 18.36 -4.95 7.50
N ILE A 164 18.40 -5.53 6.30
CA ILE A 164 17.23 -6.09 5.60
C ILE A 164 16.93 -7.54 6.05
N LEU A 165 17.94 -8.29 6.52
CA LEU A 165 17.86 -9.70 6.91
C LEU A 165 17.59 -9.89 8.41
#